data_AF-A0A0L0SKC5-F1
#
_entry.id   AF-A0A0L0SKC5-F1
#
_cell.length_a   1.000
_cell.length_b   1.000
_cell.length_c   1.000
_cell.angle_alpha   90.00
_cell.angle_beta   90.00
_cell.angle_gamma   90.00
#
_symmetry.space_group_name_H-M   'P 1'
#
loop_
_entity.id
_entity.type
_entity.pdbx_description
1 polymer ?
#
loop_
_entity_poly.entity_id
_entity_poly.type
_entity_poly.pdbx_seq_one_letter_code
_entity_poly.pdbx_strand_id
1 'polypeptide(L)'
;MKRCGFSANMWNGFGGKVDLTDASTESAAPRELQEECGLTSELVAAQPTDGLHGARAPYETEEMRPQWFDWDQVPFDKMWDDDRVWFPWLFRKEPLTVQVWFDGEVPAMVRYVIDVERTGERVVGQA
;
A
#
# COMPACT_ATOMS: atom_id res chain seq x y z
N MET A 1 -9.74 2.96 -0.31
CA MET A 1 -10.55 1.77 -0.61
C MET A 1 -10.77 1.76 -2.10
N LYS A 2 -10.39 0.65 -2.73
CA LYS A 2 -10.55 0.42 -4.17
C LYS A 2 -12.05 0.40 -4.50
N ARG A 3 -12.48 1.21 -5.46
CA ARG A 3 -13.88 1.34 -5.86
C ARG A 3 -14.27 0.41 -7.00
N CYS A 4 -13.31 0.03 -7.84
CA CYS A 4 -13.52 -0.80 -9.01
C CYS A 4 -12.34 -1.76 -9.26
N GLY A 5 -12.49 -2.66 -10.23
CA GLY A 5 -11.44 -3.57 -10.65
C GLY A 5 -11.13 -4.69 -9.65
N PHE A 6 -9.92 -5.23 -9.75
CA PHE A 6 -9.43 -6.29 -8.87
C PHE A 6 -9.19 -5.73 -7.45
N SER A 7 -9.69 -6.42 -6.44
CA SER A 7 -9.74 -5.94 -5.03
C SER A 7 -10.77 -4.85 -4.73
N ALA A 8 -11.82 -4.69 -5.55
CA ALA A 8 -12.90 -3.75 -5.25
C ALA A 8 -13.51 -4.01 -3.85
N ASN A 9 -13.80 -2.92 -3.13
CA ASN A 9 -14.26 -2.88 -1.74
C ASN A 9 -13.21 -3.25 -0.67
N MET A 10 -11.94 -3.38 -1.05
CA MET A 10 -10.84 -3.57 -0.10
C MET A 10 -10.01 -2.29 0.09
N TRP A 11 -9.40 -2.16 1.26
CA TRP A 11 -8.37 -1.16 1.53
C TRP A 11 -7.01 -1.70 1.08
N ASN A 12 -6.21 -0.84 0.44
CA ASN A 12 -4.84 -1.10 0.01
C ASN A 12 -4.11 0.25 -0.06
N GLY A 13 -2.78 0.20 -0.22
CA GLY A 13 -1.99 1.37 -0.62
C GLY A 13 -2.35 1.84 -2.03
N PHE A 14 -1.90 3.05 -2.38
CA PHE A 14 -2.06 3.59 -3.73
C PHE A 14 -1.07 2.94 -4.69
N GLY A 15 -1.51 2.62 -5.91
CA GLY A 15 -0.66 1.99 -6.90
C GLY A 15 -1.41 1.33 -8.04
N GLY A 16 -0.65 0.94 -9.06
CA GLY A 16 -1.21 0.35 -10.27
C GLY A 16 -0.13 -0.28 -11.14
N LYS A 17 -0.47 -0.49 -12.41
CA LYS A 17 0.45 -1.12 -13.36
C LYS A 17 1.47 -0.10 -13.84
N VAL A 18 2.71 -0.53 -13.99
CA VAL A 18 3.72 0.27 -14.69
C VAL A 18 3.32 0.38 -16.17
N ASP A 19 3.22 1.61 -16.67
CA ASP A 19 2.92 1.92 -18.06
C ASP A 19 4.20 1.91 -18.91
N LEU A 20 4.07 1.71 -20.22
CA LEU A 20 5.22 1.74 -21.15
C LEU A 20 5.90 3.11 -21.21
N THR A 21 5.19 4.17 -20.80
CA THR A 21 5.71 5.54 -20.74
C THR A 21 6.43 5.85 -19.42
N ASP A 22 6.30 4.99 -18.40
CA ASP A 22 7.07 5.11 -17.16
C ASP A 22 8.54 4.76 -17.43
N ALA A 23 9.46 5.60 -16.97
CA ALA A 23 10.90 5.36 -17.11
C ALA A 23 11.38 4.20 -16.22
N SER A 24 10.70 3.96 -15.11
CA SER A 24 10.95 2.89 -14.14
C SER A 24 9.76 2.67 -13.21
N THR A 25 9.82 1.61 -12.39
CA THR A 25 8.83 1.36 -11.32
C THR A 25 8.74 2.53 -10.33
N GLU A 26 9.88 3.15 -10.01
CA GLU A 26 9.93 4.32 -9.12
C GLU A 26 9.25 5.56 -9.72
N SER A 27 9.19 5.66 -11.06
CA SER A 27 8.45 6.74 -11.73
C SER A 27 6.94 6.48 -11.83
N ALA A 28 6.54 5.20 -11.86
CA ALA A 28 5.13 4.81 -11.86
C ALA A 28 4.45 5.11 -10.51
N ALA A 29 5.13 4.85 -9.40
CA ALA A 29 4.57 5.06 -8.06
C ALA A 29 4.01 6.48 -7.80
N PRO A 30 4.73 7.59 -8.07
CA PRO A 30 4.18 8.93 -7.89
C PRO A 30 3.07 9.28 -8.89
N ARG A 31 3.07 8.69 -10.10
CA ARG A 31 1.99 8.86 -11.08
C ARG A 31 0.70 8.22 -10.56
N GLU A 32 0.76 6.96 -10.14
CA GLU A 32 -0.38 6.22 -9.59
C GLU A 32 -0.94 6.89 -8.33
N LEU A 33 -0.07 7.37 -7.45
CA LEU A 33 -0.48 8.17 -6.28
C LEU A 33 -1.30 9.41 -6.69
N GLN A 34 -0.85 10.11 -7.73
CA GLN A 34 -1.55 11.29 -8.23
C GLN A 34 -2.88 10.91 -8.91
N GLU A 35 -2.91 9.82 -9.68
CA GLU A 35 -4.11 9.34 -10.37
C GLU A 35 -5.18 8.87 -9.37
N GLU A 36 -4.80 8.11 -8.33
CA GLU A 36 -5.75 7.51 -7.40
C GLU A 36 -6.19 8.46 -6.28
N CYS A 37 -5.39 9.45 -5.88
CA CYS A 37 -5.77 10.35 -4.76
C CYS A 37 -5.37 11.82 -4.91
N GLY A 38 -4.73 12.20 -6.01
CA GLY A 38 -4.35 13.59 -6.30
C GLY A 38 -3.16 14.12 -5.51
N LEU A 39 -2.48 13.28 -4.73
CA LEU A 39 -1.24 13.65 -4.04
C LEU A 39 -0.04 13.53 -4.97
N THR A 40 0.93 14.42 -4.81
CA THR A 40 2.27 14.26 -5.40
C THR A 40 3.25 13.81 -4.32
N SER A 41 4.38 13.21 -4.70
CA SER A 41 5.40 12.74 -3.76
C SER A 41 5.93 13.85 -2.84
N GLU A 42 5.98 15.10 -3.33
CA GLU A 42 6.34 16.28 -2.54
C GLU A 42 5.31 16.59 -1.42
N LEU A 43 4.04 16.30 -1.66
CA LEU A 43 2.95 16.55 -0.72
C LEU A 43 2.81 15.47 0.35
N VAL A 44 3.25 14.24 0.11
CA VAL A 44 3.23 13.14 1.10
C VAL A 44 4.20 13.40 2.26
N ALA A 45 5.32 14.06 2.00
CA ALA A 45 6.30 14.40 3.04
C ALA A 45 5.81 15.49 4.00
N ALA A 46 4.88 16.33 3.53
CA ALA A 46 4.18 17.30 4.36
C ALA A 46 3.00 16.59 5.03
N GLN A 47 3.14 16.23 6.31
CA GLN A 47 2.01 15.75 7.12
C GLN A 47 0.78 16.64 6.88
N PRO A 48 -0.45 16.08 6.79
CA PRO A 48 -1.65 16.88 6.63
C PRO A 48 -1.81 17.74 7.88
N THR A 49 -1.30 18.96 7.80
CA THR A 49 -1.37 19.97 8.85
C THR A 49 -2.66 20.73 8.62
N ASP A 50 -3.73 20.32 9.30
CA ASP A 50 -4.96 21.07 9.64
C ASP A 50 -5.35 22.24 8.71
N GLY A 51 -5.31 22.04 7.39
CA GLY A 51 -5.71 23.03 6.39
C GLY A 51 -4.85 24.31 6.31
N LEU A 52 -3.66 24.37 6.92
CA LEU A 52 -2.82 25.55 6.90
C LEU A 52 -1.51 25.22 6.15
N HIS A 53 -1.34 25.82 4.96
CA HIS A 53 -0.12 25.82 4.12
C HIS A 53 -0.14 24.93 2.86
N GLY A 54 -1.19 25.01 2.05
CA GLY A 54 -1.12 24.69 0.61
C GLY A 54 -0.95 23.21 0.23
N ALA A 55 -0.74 22.30 1.18
CA ALA A 55 -0.76 20.87 0.94
C ALA A 55 -2.21 20.40 0.70
N ARG A 56 -2.49 19.88 -0.50
CA ARG A 56 -3.83 19.42 -0.87
C ARG A 56 -4.12 18.10 -0.16
N ALA A 57 -5.24 18.00 0.54
CA ALA A 57 -5.71 16.73 1.10
C ALA A 57 -6.01 15.74 -0.05
N PRO A 58 -5.80 14.42 0.16
CA PRO A 58 -6.17 13.42 -0.85
C PRO A 58 -7.67 13.48 -1.10
N TYR A 59 -8.10 13.31 -2.35
CA TYR A 59 -9.50 13.35 -2.74
C TYR A 59 -9.95 12.05 -3.42
N GLU A 60 -11.25 11.78 -3.34
CA GLU A 60 -11.85 10.60 -3.97
C GLU A 60 -11.83 10.70 -5.50
N THR A 61 -11.44 9.62 -6.14
CA THR A 61 -11.37 9.44 -7.59
C THR A 61 -12.35 8.36 -8.05
N GLU A 62 -12.43 8.11 -9.35
CA GLU A 62 -13.22 6.99 -9.87
C GLU A 62 -12.75 5.64 -9.32
N GLU A 63 -11.43 5.49 -9.12
CA GLU A 63 -10.80 4.24 -8.72
C GLU A 63 -10.67 4.09 -7.20
N MET A 64 -10.51 5.18 -6.45
CA MET A 64 -10.08 5.10 -5.06
C MET A 64 -10.75 6.15 -4.17
N ARG A 65 -11.22 5.69 -3.00
CA ARG A 65 -11.64 6.56 -1.91
C ARG A 65 -10.56 6.58 -0.82
N PRO A 66 -9.73 7.63 -0.72
CA PRO A 66 -8.68 7.71 0.28
C PRO A 66 -9.26 7.91 1.69
N GLN A 67 -8.57 7.39 2.69
CA GLN A 67 -8.91 7.58 4.10
C GLN A 67 -7.66 7.43 4.96
N TRP A 68 -7.51 8.32 5.93
CA TRP A 68 -6.50 8.19 6.98
C TRP A 68 -6.96 7.21 8.04
N PHE A 69 -6.05 6.35 8.48
CA PHE A 69 -6.25 5.43 9.61
C PHE A 69 -5.15 5.69 10.63
N ASP A 70 -5.51 5.68 11.91
CA ASP A 70 -4.52 5.59 12.97
C ASP A 70 -3.82 4.23 12.91
N TRP A 71 -2.59 4.18 13.41
CA TRP A 71 -1.73 3.00 13.29
C TRP A 71 -2.33 1.73 13.92
N ASP A 72 -3.15 1.88 14.96
CA ASP A 72 -3.86 0.82 15.67
C ASP A 72 -5.27 0.56 15.13
N GLN A 73 -5.71 1.32 14.13
CA GLN A 73 -7.03 1.24 13.50
C GLN A 73 -6.97 0.84 12.03
N VAL A 74 -5.82 0.33 11.57
CA VAL A 74 -5.67 -0.20 10.21
C VAL A 74 -6.66 -1.36 10.03
N PRO A 75 -7.56 -1.31 9.02
CA PRO A 75 -8.68 -2.24 8.90
C PRO A 75 -8.26 -3.54 8.20
N PHE A 76 -7.34 -4.31 8.79
CA PHE A 76 -6.76 -5.51 8.17
C PHE A 76 -7.81 -6.55 7.71
N ASP A 77 -8.96 -6.65 8.40
CA ASP A 77 -10.07 -7.53 8.00
C ASP A 77 -10.72 -7.14 6.66
N LYS A 78 -10.43 -5.94 6.16
CA LYS A 78 -10.89 -5.41 4.86
C LYS A 78 -9.72 -5.12 3.91
N MET A 79 -8.56 -5.68 4.19
CA MET A 79 -7.34 -5.59 3.39
C MET A 79 -6.98 -6.95 2.83
N TRP A 80 -5.91 -7.02 2.03
CA TRP A 80 -5.36 -8.30 1.65
C TRP A 80 -4.84 -9.03 2.88
N ASP A 81 -4.98 -10.36 2.90
CA ASP A 81 -4.65 -11.16 4.08
C ASP A 81 -3.17 -10.96 4.49
N ASP A 82 -2.28 -10.92 3.51
CA ASP A 82 -0.85 -10.73 3.74
C ASP A 82 -0.49 -9.36 4.34
N ASP A 83 -1.32 -8.33 4.13
CA ASP A 83 -1.08 -7.00 4.68
C ASP A 83 -0.96 -7.04 6.21
N ARG A 84 -1.73 -7.91 6.88
CA ARG A 84 -1.65 -8.09 8.34
C ARG A 84 -0.27 -8.58 8.80
N VAL A 85 0.48 -9.22 7.90
CA VAL A 85 1.78 -9.82 8.17
C VAL A 85 2.91 -8.86 7.87
N TRP A 86 2.98 -8.30 6.65
CA TRP A 86 4.13 -7.51 6.22
C TRP A 86 4.00 -6.02 6.55
N PHE A 87 2.80 -5.47 6.61
CA PHE A 87 2.61 -4.03 6.84
C PHE A 87 3.23 -3.55 8.16
N PRO A 88 3.11 -4.27 9.30
CA PRO A 88 3.76 -3.87 10.55
C PRO A 88 5.30 -3.78 10.46
N TRP A 89 5.92 -4.48 9.51
CA TRP A 89 7.38 -4.44 9.32
C TRP A 89 7.86 -3.12 8.71
N LEU A 90 7.00 -2.42 7.95
CA LEU A 90 7.34 -1.11 7.40
C LEU A 90 7.74 -0.10 8.49
N PHE A 91 7.20 -0.24 9.70
CA PHE A 91 7.54 0.64 10.83
C PHE A 91 8.98 0.49 11.32
N ARG A 92 9.66 -0.61 10.97
CA ARG A 92 11.10 -0.78 11.23
C ARG A 92 11.97 0.06 10.29
N LYS A 93 11.41 0.56 9.18
CA LYS A 93 12.14 1.34 8.15
C LYS A 93 13.37 0.59 7.61
N GLU A 94 13.25 -0.73 7.47
CA GLU A 94 14.25 -1.60 6.89
C GLU A 94 13.75 -2.17 5.56
N PRO A 95 14.62 -2.31 4.53
CA PRO A 95 14.27 -3.01 3.31
C PRO A 95 13.88 -4.46 3.59
N LEU A 96 12.83 -4.91 2.93
CA LEU A 96 12.22 -6.22 3.12
C LEU A 96 11.80 -6.80 1.78
N THR A 97 12.07 -8.10 1.62
CA THR A 97 11.51 -8.91 0.54
C THR A 97 10.40 -9.78 1.13
N VAL A 98 9.20 -9.71 0.54
CA VAL A 98 8.04 -10.49 0.96
C VAL A 98 7.61 -11.38 -0.18
N GLN A 99 7.45 -12.67 0.12
CA GLN A 99 6.86 -13.64 -0.81
C GLN A 99 5.59 -14.19 -0.17
N VAL A 100 4.50 -14.15 -0.92
CA VAL A 100 3.18 -14.60 -0.47
C VAL A 100 2.63 -15.57 -1.50
N TRP A 101 2.03 -16.66 -1.01
CA TRP A 101 1.34 -17.64 -1.85
C TRP A 101 -0.14 -17.62 -1.51
N PHE A 102 -0.96 -17.66 -2.55
CA PHE A 102 -2.42 -17.82 -2.49
C PHE A 102 -2.77 -19.14 -3.19
N ASP A 103 -3.77 -19.85 -2.68
CA ASP A 103 -4.32 -21.04 -3.33
C ASP A 103 -5.81 -20.83 -3.59
N GLY A 104 -6.21 -20.85 -4.86
CA GLY A 104 -7.59 -20.57 -5.26
C GLY A 104 -7.97 -19.08 -5.22
N GLU A 105 -8.96 -18.73 -4.39
CA GLU A 105 -9.55 -17.40 -4.34
C GLU A 105 -8.78 -16.44 -3.43
N VAL A 106 -8.45 -15.26 -3.97
CA VAL A 106 -7.92 -14.12 -3.21
C VAL A 106 -9.04 -13.45 -2.39
N PRO A 107 -8.72 -12.80 -1.25
CA PRO A 107 -7.38 -12.47 -0.76
C PRO A 107 -6.80 -13.42 0.29
N ALA A 108 -7.35 -14.63 0.49
CA ALA A 108 -6.84 -15.54 1.52
C ALA A 108 -5.48 -16.13 1.14
N MET A 109 -4.42 -15.79 1.88
CA MET A 109 -3.09 -16.38 1.64
C MET A 109 -2.98 -17.75 2.31
N VAL A 110 -2.04 -18.58 1.85
CA VAL A 110 -1.74 -19.90 2.45
C VAL A 110 -0.34 -19.98 3.07
N ARG A 111 0.58 -19.12 2.61
CA ARG A 111 1.98 -19.12 3.05
C ARG A 111 2.60 -17.76 2.80
N TYR A 112 3.55 -17.40 3.66
CA TYR A 112 4.43 -16.26 3.41
C TYR A 112 5.88 -16.52 3.86
N VAL A 113 6.78 -15.73 3.30
CA VAL A 113 8.17 -15.58 3.72
C VAL A 113 8.50 -14.10 3.75
N ILE A 114 9.13 -13.63 4.83
CA ILE A 114 9.69 -12.29 4.94
C ILE A 114 11.19 -12.44 5.17
N ASP A 115 11.99 -11.84 4.30
CA ASP A 115 13.43 -11.70 4.46
C ASP A 115 13.77 -10.21 4.70
N VAL A 116 14.42 -9.91 5.83
CA VAL A 116 14.88 -8.56 6.19
C VAL A 116 16.31 -8.38 5.70
N GLU A 117 16.52 -7.49 4.73
CA GLU A 117 17.78 -7.44 3.98
C GLU A 117 18.98 -7.07 4.85
N ARG A 118 18.81 -6.16 5.81
CA ARG A 118 19.91 -5.62 6.62
C ARG A 118 20.37 -6.59 7.71
N THR A 119 19.44 -7.30 8.34
CA THR A 119 19.72 -8.20 9.46
C THR A 119 19.89 -9.65 9.02
N GLY A 120 19.40 -10.01 7.83
CA GLY A 120 19.28 -11.40 7.40
C GLY A 120 18.21 -12.17 8.18
N GLU A 121 17.36 -11.48 8.96
CA GLU A 121 16.22 -12.10 9.65
C GLU A 121 15.27 -12.70 8.62
N ARG A 122 14.91 -13.97 8.81
CA ARG A 122 13.95 -14.67 7.96
C ARG A 122 12.79 -15.18 8.79
N VAL A 123 11.58 -14.79 8.42
CA VAL A 123 10.34 -15.25 9.02
C VAL A 123 9.55 -16.05 8.00
N VAL A 124 9.11 -17.24 8.39
CA VAL A 124 8.28 -18.11 7.55
C VAL A 124 7.00 -18.40 8.30
N GLY A 125 5.86 -18.27 7.63
CA GLY A 125 4.57 -18.61 8.20
C GLY A 125 3.60 -19.21 7.18
N GLN A 126 2.50 -19.72 7.70
CA GLN A 126 1.40 -20.35 6.99
C GLN A 126 0.09 -19.87 7.62
N ALA A 127 -0.97 -19.81 6.81
CA ALA A 127 -2.31 -19.43 7.26
C ALA A 127 -3.04 -20.58 7.96
#